data_AF-A0AAJ0CGP1-F1
#
_entry.id   AF-A0AAJ0CGP1-F1
#
_cell.length_a   1.000
_cell.length_b   1.000
_cell.length_c   1.000
_cell.angle_alpha   90.00
_cell.angle_beta   90.00
_cell.angle_gamma   90.00
#
_symmetry.space_group_name_H-M   'P 1'
#
loop_
_entity.id
_entity.type
_entity.pdbx_description
1 polymer ?
#
loop_
_entity_poly.entity_id
_entity_poly.type
_entity_poly.pdbx_seq_one_letter_code
_entity_poly.pdbx_strand_id
1 'polypeptide(L)'
;MGLLVEDDEQHSLESYSNGLPTTSEHAKNKCLSFNLIWLLCKLINHLAPLPDADLSRTRADSETTDDFVYLESQFDSWHRNISTSFHPDATFRTPNVQDQKSTGLFMRETWFSNDLCSTTMMYYHMARLLLLIHRPPELPSMPFQDTQGAPFDLIRLLDETKKKLSYHSAEVISIARGTACDAVRLRAIQPLYIAGRCCSSMDDRKRLLEFLAGIQDSLGIATGYRIKELLKEWALNFDDLGMEERMIADT
;
A
#
# COMPACT_ATOMS: atom_id res chain seq x y z
N MET A 1 24.66 -0.49 -17.16
CA MET A 1 24.31 -0.58 -15.72
C MET A 1 24.86 -1.89 -15.21
N GLY A 2 26.14 -1.93 -14.85
CA GLY A 2 26.78 -3.10 -14.24
C GLY A 2 27.28 -2.69 -12.86
N LEU A 3 26.82 -3.36 -11.82
CA LEU A 3 27.43 -3.29 -10.49
C LEU A 3 28.67 -4.18 -10.53
N LEU A 4 29.85 -3.57 -10.55
CA LEU A 4 31.09 -4.24 -10.16
C LEU A 4 31.18 -4.10 -8.64
N VAL A 5 31.07 -5.24 -7.96
CA VAL A 5 31.43 -5.37 -6.55
C VAL A 5 32.92 -5.67 -6.56
N GLU A 6 33.73 -4.70 -6.17
CA GLU A 6 35.11 -4.96 -5.79
C GLU A 6 35.16 -5.08 -4.26
N ASP A 7 35.64 -6.24 -3.83
CA ASP A 7 35.98 -6.57 -2.45
C ASP A 7 37.20 -5.74 -2.03
N ASP A 8 36.97 -4.62 -1.34
CA ASP A 8 37.93 -4.10 -0.36
C ASP A 8 37.23 -3.12 0.59
N GLU A 9 37.42 -3.32 1.90
CA GLU A 9 36.76 -2.64 3.01
C GLU A 9 37.19 -1.17 3.19
N GLN A 10 37.02 -0.33 2.18
CA GLN A 10 37.18 1.12 2.32
C GLN A 10 36.13 1.86 1.47
N HIS A 11 35.13 2.42 2.15
CA HIS A 11 34.13 3.29 1.54
C HIS A 11 34.74 4.66 1.20
N SER A 12 35.38 4.79 0.03
CA SER A 12 35.66 6.09 -0.60
C SER A 12 34.46 6.52 -1.45
N LEU A 13 33.83 7.63 -1.06
CA LEU A 13 32.76 8.27 -1.82
C LEU A 13 33.38 9.00 -3.03
N GLU A 14 33.68 8.26 -4.11
CA GLU A 14 34.13 8.90 -5.35
C GLU A 14 32.97 9.71 -5.96
N SER A 15 33.10 11.04 -5.87
CA SER A 15 32.20 11.98 -6.54
C SER A 15 32.48 11.95 -8.04
N TYR A 16 31.65 11.23 -8.79
CA TYR A 16 31.61 11.34 -10.24
C TYR A 16 31.27 12.77 -10.64
N SER A 17 32.11 13.36 -11.50
CA SER A 17 32.12 14.77 -11.90
C SER A 17 30.87 15.30 -12.61
N ASN A 18 29.86 14.45 -12.86
CA ASN A 18 28.59 14.81 -13.49
C ASN A 18 27.34 14.37 -12.69
N GLY A 19 27.50 13.91 -11.46
CA GLY A 19 26.38 13.65 -10.56
C GLY A 19 26.10 14.86 -9.68
N LEU A 20 24.84 15.30 -9.55
CA LEU A 20 24.46 16.13 -8.41
C LEU A 20 24.94 15.39 -7.14
N PRO A 21 25.68 16.03 -6.22
CA PRO A 21 26.14 15.34 -5.03
C PRO A 21 24.92 14.82 -4.28
N THR A 22 24.73 13.50 -4.27
CA THR A 22 23.66 12.88 -3.51
C THR A 22 23.97 13.15 -2.05
N THR A 23 23.13 13.96 -1.40
CA THR A 23 23.25 14.20 0.03
C THR A 23 23.24 12.86 0.76
N SER A 24 23.98 12.75 1.87
CA SER A 24 23.98 11.53 2.70
C SER A 24 22.55 11.09 3.07
N GLU A 25 21.65 12.06 3.28
CA GLU A 25 20.22 11.83 3.49
C GLU A 25 19.53 11.17 2.28
N HIS A 26 19.80 11.63 1.05
CA HIS A 26 19.23 11.04 -0.15
C HIS A 26 19.70 9.59 -0.36
N ALA A 27 20.97 9.29 -0.08
CA ALA A 27 21.48 7.92 -0.10
C ALA A 27 20.80 7.02 0.94
N LYS A 28 20.64 7.53 2.17
CA LYS A 28 19.89 6.84 3.24
C LYS A 28 18.44 6.54 2.83
N ASN A 29 17.75 7.52 2.25
CA ASN A 29 16.35 7.36 1.82
C ASN A 29 16.22 6.31 0.70
N LYS A 30 17.19 6.24 -0.23
CA LYS A 30 17.26 5.16 -1.23
C LYS A 30 17.39 3.79 -0.57
N CYS A 31 18.31 3.62 0.38
CA CYS A 31 18.47 2.34 1.08
C CYS A 31 17.19 1.90 1.81
N LEU A 32 16.53 2.83 2.51
CA LEU A 32 15.25 2.56 3.19
C LEU A 32 14.16 2.15 2.19
N SER A 33 14.11 2.80 1.03
CA SER A 33 13.14 2.51 -0.03
C SER A 33 13.39 1.11 -0.64
N PHE A 34 14.64 0.77 -0.94
CA PHE A 34 14.99 -0.56 -1.44
C PHE A 34 14.73 -1.67 -0.42
N ASN A 35 14.98 -1.40 0.86
CA ASN A 35 14.65 -2.35 1.92
C ASN A 35 13.15 -2.63 1.98
N LEU A 36 12.29 -1.61 1.84
CA LEU A 36 10.85 -1.81 1.76
C LEU A 36 10.44 -2.65 0.54
N ILE A 37 11.01 -2.36 -0.63
CA ILE A 37 10.74 -3.14 -1.85
C ILE A 37 11.11 -4.61 -1.63
N TRP A 38 12.24 -4.87 -0.99
CA TRP A 38 12.65 -6.23 -0.66
C TRP A 38 11.67 -6.93 0.30
N LEU A 39 11.18 -6.23 1.33
CA LEU A 39 10.13 -6.76 2.22
C LEU A 39 8.82 -7.03 1.47
N LEU A 40 8.45 -6.17 0.53
CA LEU A 40 7.27 -6.35 -0.33
C LEU A 40 7.41 -7.57 -1.23
N CYS A 41 8.58 -7.79 -1.84
CA CYS A 41 8.82 -9.00 -2.63
C CYS A 41 8.68 -10.27 -1.78
N LYS A 42 9.19 -10.25 -0.54
CA LYS A 42 8.99 -11.35 0.41
C LYS A 42 7.52 -11.60 0.71
N LEU A 43 6.77 -10.53 0.96
CA LEU A 43 5.33 -10.62 1.18
C LEU A 43 4.61 -11.22 -0.02
N ILE A 44 4.86 -10.72 -1.23
CA ILE A 44 4.22 -11.23 -2.44
C ILE A 44 4.55 -12.70 -2.68
N ASN A 45 5.81 -13.11 -2.42
CA ASN A 45 6.21 -14.51 -2.53
C ASN A 45 5.49 -15.40 -1.51
N HIS A 46 5.29 -14.91 -0.28
CA HIS A 46 4.51 -15.61 0.75
C HIS A 46 3.03 -15.74 0.37
N LEU A 47 2.47 -14.73 -0.29
CA LEU A 47 1.08 -14.73 -0.77
C LEU A 47 0.87 -15.52 -2.07
N ALA A 48 1.93 -15.96 -2.74
CA ALA A 48 1.81 -16.66 -4.02
C ALA A 48 1.21 -18.06 -3.80
N PRO A 49 0.24 -18.50 -4.64
CA PRO A 49 -0.30 -19.85 -4.56
C PRO A 49 0.80 -20.89 -4.76
N LEU A 50 0.95 -21.82 -3.81
CA LEU A 50 1.83 -22.98 -3.97
C LEU A 50 1.22 -23.95 -4.99
N PRO A 51 1.99 -24.42 -6.00
CA PRO A 51 1.53 -25.48 -6.88
C PRO A 51 1.52 -26.81 -6.11
N ASP A 52 0.34 -27.40 -5.99
CA ASP A 52 0.04 -28.76 -5.48
C ASP A 52 0.49 -29.08 -4.04
N ALA A 53 -0.37 -28.83 -3.05
CA ALA A 53 -0.11 -29.18 -1.64
C ALA A 53 -1.30 -29.92 -0.98
N ASP A 54 -1.55 -31.16 -1.43
CA ASP A 54 -2.64 -32.00 -0.88
C ASP A 54 -2.23 -32.88 0.32
N LEU A 55 -0.96 -32.90 0.78
CA LEU A 55 -0.54 -33.84 1.84
C LEU A 55 0.42 -33.29 2.92
N SER A 56 0.81 -32.01 2.89
CA SER A 56 1.84 -31.44 3.80
C SER A 56 1.31 -30.34 4.75
N ARG A 57 0.00 -30.17 4.85
CA ARG A 57 -0.64 -28.96 5.43
C ARG A 57 -0.30 -28.70 6.91
N THR A 58 -0.41 -29.67 7.80
CA THR A 58 -0.38 -29.37 9.26
C THR A 58 0.96 -28.91 9.85
N ARG A 59 2.11 -29.21 9.22
CA ARG A 59 3.44 -28.73 9.68
C ARG A 59 3.91 -27.50 8.89
N ALA A 60 3.50 -27.40 7.62
CA ALA A 60 3.72 -26.19 6.82
C ALA A 60 2.87 -25.01 7.31
N ASP A 61 1.66 -25.26 7.84
CA ASP A 61 0.75 -24.22 8.32
C ASP A 61 1.31 -23.49 9.56
N SER A 62 2.05 -24.18 10.46
CA SER A 62 2.71 -23.52 11.59
C SER A 62 3.95 -22.73 11.18
N GLU A 63 4.78 -23.27 10.29
CA GLU A 63 5.99 -22.58 9.81
C GLU A 63 5.64 -21.34 8.97
N THR A 64 4.61 -21.43 8.13
CA THR A 64 4.10 -20.29 7.34
C THR A 64 3.48 -19.19 8.20
N THR A 65 2.91 -19.56 9.35
CA THR A 65 2.34 -18.64 10.33
C THR A 65 3.42 -17.88 11.09
N ASP A 66 4.47 -18.57 11.56
CA ASP A 66 5.62 -17.95 12.23
C ASP A 66 6.37 -17.01 11.27
N ASP A 67 6.55 -17.41 10.01
CA ASP A 67 7.12 -16.58 8.95
C ASP A 67 6.29 -15.32 8.69
N PHE A 68 4.95 -15.44 8.70
CA PHE A 68 4.06 -14.31 8.52
C PHE A 68 4.18 -13.29 9.67
N VAL A 69 4.21 -13.76 10.92
CA VAL A 69 4.40 -12.89 12.10
C VAL A 69 5.78 -12.24 12.07
N TYR A 70 6.81 -13.00 11.70
CA TYR A 70 8.15 -12.45 11.53
C TYR A 70 8.15 -11.34 10.47
N LEU A 71 7.51 -11.58 9.32
CA LEU A 71 7.42 -10.58 8.26
C LEU A 71 6.66 -9.32 8.71
N GLU A 72 5.54 -9.45 9.43
CA GLU A 72 4.82 -8.34 10.05
C GLU A 72 5.74 -7.52 10.96
N SER A 73 6.54 -8.19 11.81
CA SER A 73 7.52 -7.54 12.69
C SER A 73 8.62 -6.80 11.92
N GLN A 74 9.03 -7.30 10.75
CA GLN A 74 10.01 -6.63 9.89
C GLN A 74 9.46 -5.32 9.31
N PHE A 75 8.19 -5.30 8.88
CA PHE A 75 7.54 -4.06 8.44
C PHE A 75 7.39 -3.04 9.58
N ASP A 76 7.06 -3.48 10.79
CA ASP A 76 6.99 -2.61 11.97
C ASP A 76 8.37 -2.10 12.40
N SER A 77 9.40 -2.94 12.30
CA SER A 77 10.79 -2.51 12.51
C SER A 77 11.22 -1.48 11.47
N TRP A 78 10.96 -1.74 10.19
CA TRP A 78 11.28 -0.80 9.11
C TRP A 78 10.61 0.56 9.34
N HIS A 79 9.32 0.58 9.65
CA HIS A 79 8.57 1.83 9.86
C HIS A 79 9.07 2.63 11.07
N ARG A 80 9.53 1.97 12.14
CA ARG A 80 10.13 2.65 13.30
C ARG A 80 11.49 3.29 13.01
N ASN A 81 12.18 2.84 11.95
CA ASN A 81 13.53 3.26 11.60
C ASN A 81 13.59 4.23 10.40
N ILE A 82 12.44 4.70 9.88
CA ILE A 82 12.39 5.64 8.76
C ILE A 82 12.98 7.01 9.15
N SER A 83 13.54 7.72 8.16
CA SER A 83 13.98 9.09 8.33
C SER A 83 12.81 10.07 8.34
N THR A 84 13.08 11.30 8.79
CA THR A 84 12.09 12.40 8.81
C THR A 84 11.53 12.72 7.42
N SER A 85 12.30 12.52 6.35
CA SER A 85 11.83 12.77 4.97
C SER A 85 10.73 11.80 4.48
N PHE A 86 10.47 10.70 5.20
CA PHE A 86 9.30 9.82 4.95
C PHE A 86 8.03 10.29 5.68
N HIS A 87 8.09 11.38 6.44
CA HIS A 87 6.90 11.98 7.03
C HIS A 87 6.29 12.95 6.02
N PRO A 88 4.95 13.05 5.97
CA PRO A 88 4.29 14.05 5.15
C PRO A 88 4.75 15.47 5.47
N ASP A 89 5.04 16.26 4.45
CA ASP A 89 5.33 17.69 4.62
C ASP A 89 4.04 18.48 4.93
N ALA A 90 2.91 18.05 4.36
CA ALA A 90 1.61 18.62 4.65
C ALA A 90 0.48 17.60 4.46
N THR A 91 -0.61 17.79 5.19
CA THR A 91 -1.85 17.03 5.00
C THR A 91 -3.02 18.00 4.97
N PHE A 92 -3.72 18.05 3.85
CA PHE A 92 -4.87 18.91 3.66
C PHE A 92 -6.16 18.09 3.73
N ARG A 93 -7.20 18.67 4.34
CA ARG A 93 -8.55 18.11 4.26
C ARG A 93 -9.23 18.69 3.03
N THR A 94 -9.79 17.84 2.19
CA THR A 94 -10.57 18.30 1.05
C THR A 94 -11.95 18.72 1.53
N PRO A 95 -12.35 19.98 1.33
CA PRO A 95 -13.66 20.46 1.76
C PRO A 95 -14.73 19.72 0.95
N ASN A 96 -15.45 18.81 1.61
CA ASN A 96 -16.61 18.18 0.98
C ASN A 96 -17.75 19.20 1.01
N VAL A 97 -18.21 19.65 -0.16
CA VAL A 97 -19.21 20.73 -0.30
C VAL A 97 -20.58 20.34 0.29
N GLN A 98 -20.83 19.05 0.53
CA GLN A 98 -22.16 18.55 0.91
C GLN A 98 -22.24 17.80 2.25
N ASP A 99 -21.14 17.50 2.95
CA ASP A 99 -21.25 16.75 4.21
C ASP A 99 -20.10 16.98 5.19
N GLN A 100 -20.40 17.57 6.36
CA GLN A 100 -19.46 17.70 7.48
C GLN A 100 -19.22 16.37 8.24
N LYS A 101 -19.94 15.30 7.88
CA LYS A 101 -19.87 13.98 8.54
C LYS A 101 -19.30 12.85 7.69
N SER A 102 -18.91 13.10 6.43
CA SER A 102 -18.38 12.03 5.58
C SER A 102 -16.97 11.62 6.05
N THR A 103 -16.85 10.45 6.68
CA THR A 103 -15.58 9.79 7.02
C THR A 103 -15.04 8.97 5.83
N GLY A 104 -15.09 9.55 4.63
CA GLY A 104 -14.69 8.88 3.40
C GLY A 104 -13.17 8.72 3.25
N LEU A 105 -12.74 7.82 2.38
CA LEU A 105 -11.32 7.59 2.08
C LEU A 105 -10.70 8.78 1.34
N PHE A 106 -11.52 9.55 0.62
CA PHE A 106 -11.13 10.70 -0.19
C PHE A 106 -11.20 12.04 0.57
N MET A 107 -11.09 12.05 1.90
CA MET A 107 -11.21 13.28 2.69
C MET A 107 -9.91 14.07 2.85
N ARG A 108 -8.78 13.48 2.47
CA ARG A 108 -7.45 14.09 2.65
C ARG A 108 -6.59 13.96 1.41
N GLU A 109 -5.61 14.85 1.34
CA GLU A 109 -4.49 14.82 0.41
C GLU A 109 -3.20 15.02 1.21
N THR A 110 -2.22 14.17 0.96
CA THR A 110 -0.97 14.09 1.73
C THR A 110 0.19 14.39 0.79
N TRP A 111 0.93 15.44 1.12
CA TRP A 111 1.95 16.02 0.26
C TRP A 111 3.34 15.66 0.78
N PHE A 112 4.22 15.32 -0.16
CA PHE A 112 5.62 15.06 0.09
C PHE A 112 6.47 15.90 -0.84
N SER A 113 7.57 16.43 -0.31
CA SER A 113 8.60 17.15 -1.05
C SER A 113 9.44 16.21 -1.92
N ASN A 114 9.42 14.90 -1.64
CA ASN A 114 10.21 13.90 -2.33
C ASN A 114 9.33 12.75 -2.84
N ASP A 115 9.29 12.59 -4.17
CA ASP A 115 8.54 11.54 -4.87
C ASP A 115 8.96 10.11 -4.50
N LEU A 116 10.24 9.91 -4.15
CA LEU A 116 10.71 8.62 -3.66
C LEU A 116 10.04 8.28 -2.34
N CYS A 117 10.02 9.23 -1.41
CA CYS A 117 9.44 9.05 -0.07
C CYS A 117 7.92 8.85 -0.13
N SER A 118 7.20 9.62 -0.94
CA SER A 118 5.75 9.42 -1.13
C SER A 118 5.45 8.05 -1.72
N THR A 119 6.18 7.66 -2.77
CA THR A 119 6.03 6.35 -3.41
C THR A 119 6.28 5.24 -2.40
N THR A 120 7.38 5.31 -1.66
CA THR A 120 7.73 4.30 -0.65
C THR A 120 6.68 4.22 0.46
N MET A 121 6.18 5.34 0.98
CA MET A 121 5.13 5.33 2.00
C MET A 121 3.79 4.77 1.48
N MET A 122 3.44 5.06 0.22
CA MET A 122 2.27 4.49 -0.43
C MET A 122 2.39 2.95 -0.54
N TYR A 123 3.55 2.44 -0.95
CA TYR A 123 3.83 1.00 -0.99
C TYR A 123 3.89 0.36 0.41
N TYR A 124 4.33 1.10 1.43
CA TYR A 124 4.26 0.63 2.82
C TYR A 124 2.81 0.42 3.25
N HIS A 125 1.93 1.39 3.01
CA HIS A 125 0.51 1.24 3.33
C HIS A 125 -0.17 0.14 2.51
N MET A 126 0.21 -0.04 1.25
CA MET A 126 -0.20 -1.21 0.46
C MET A 126 0.24 -2.52 1.12
N ALA A 127 1.48 -2.62 1.60
CA ALA A 127 1.97 -3.81 2.31
C ALA A 127 1.13 -4.10 3.56
N ARG A 128 0.80 -3.05 4.34
CA ARG A 128 -0.06 -3.17 5.52
C ARG A 128 -1.46 -3.67 5.18
N LEU A 129 -2.04 -3.19 4.07
CA LEU A 129 -3.31 -3.70 3.58
C LEU A 129 -3.22 -5.19 3.23
N LEU A 130 -2.18 -5.61 2.50
CA LEU A 130 -1.97 -7.01 2.13
C LEU A 130 -1.82 -7.91 3.35
N LEU A 131 -1.02 -7.50 4.35
CA LEU A 131 -0.88 -8.22 5.62
C LEU A 131 -2.23 -8.35 6.35
N LEU A 132 -3.05 -7.30 6.39
CA LEU A 132 -4.35 -7.36 7.06
C LEU A 132 -5.35 -8.25 6.30
N ILE A 133 -5.36 -8.20 4.97
CA ILE A 133 -6.27 -8.99 4.12
C ILE A 133 -5.93 -10.48 4.17
N HIS A 134 -4.64 -10.81 4.17
CA HIS A 134 -4.15 -12.19 4.06
C HIS A 134 -3.66 -12.77 5.40
N ARG A 135 -4.07 -12.16 6.52
CA ARG A 135 -3.68 -12.67 7.84
C ARG A 135 -4.21 -14.11 8.05
N PRO A 136 -3.36 -15.09 8.40
CA PRO A 136 -3.81 -16.43 8.73
C PRO A 136 -4.86 -16.46 9.84
N PRO A 137 -5.97 -17.22 9.70
CA PRO A 137 -7.04 -17.28 10.70
C PRO A 137 -6.61 -17.96 12.00
N GLU A 138 -5.55 -18.76 11.98
CA GLU A 138 -5.00 -19.45 13.16
C GLU A 138 -4.23 -18.50 14.09
N LEU A 139 -3.87 -17.29 13.62
CA LEU A 139 -3.17 -16.32 14.43
C LEU A 139 -4.11 -15.67 15.45
N PRO A 140 -3.82 -15.78 16.76
CA PRO A 140 -4.50 -14.98 17.76
C PRO A 140 -4.33 -13.50 17.40
N SER A 141 -5.43 -12.78 17.43
CA SER A 141 -5.43 -11.38 17.00
C SER A 141 -4.76 -10.49 18.04
N MET A 142 -3.54 -10.03 17.70
CA MET A 142 -2.71 -9.07 18.44
C MET A 142 -2.24 -9.53 19.84
N PRO A 143 -1.01 -9.14 20.25
CA PRO A 143 -0.57 -9.19 21.63
C PRO A 143 -1.19 -8.01 22.39
N PHE A 144 -2.52 -7.96 22.55
CA PHE A 144 -3.09 -7.11 23.59
C PHE A 144 -2.92 -7.86 24.90
N GLN A 145 -1.88 -7.45 25.64
CA GLN A 145 -1.59 -7.78 27.04
C GLN A 145 -2.71 -8.53 27.74
N ASP A 146 -2.41 -9.76 28.17
CA ASP A 146 -2.64 -10.24 29.54
C ASP A 146 -3.78 -9.55 30.29
N THR A 147 -5.00 -9.62 29.74
CA THR A 147 -6.21 -9.56 30.54
C THR A 147 -6.76 -10.97 30.52
N GLN A 148 -6.06 -11.83 31.27
CA GLN A 148 -6.50 -13.19 31.55
C GLN A 148 -7.96 -13.13 32.02
N GLY A 149 -8.90 -13.50 31.14
CA GLY A 149 -10.32 -13.57 31.45
C GLY A 149 -11.29 -12.82 30.53
N ALA A 150 -10.84 -12.03 29.56
CA ALA A 150 -11.77 -11.45 28.58
C ALA A 150 -12.14 -12.49 27.50
N PRO A 151 -13.43 -12.80 27.28
CA PRO A 151 -13.84 -13.71 26.21
C PRO A 151 -13.46 -13.14 24.83
N PHE A 152 -13.08 -14.02 23.92
CA PHE A 152 -12.78 -13.65 22.53
C PHE A 152 -14.01 -13.00 21.88
N ASP A 153 -13.87 -11.73 21.47
CA ASP A 153 -14.91 -10.96 20.81
C ASP A 153 -14.57 -10.80 19.32
N LEU A 154 -15.16 -11.67 18.50
CA LEU A 154 -15.01 -11.66 17.05
C LEU A 154 -15.50 -10.35 16.43
N ILE A 155 -16.56 -9.74 16.97
CA ILE A 155 -17.12 -8.50 16.41
C ILE A 155 -16.13 -7.35 16.61
N ARG A 156 -15.56 -7.23 17.81
CA ARG A 156 -14.51 -6.24 18.09
C ARG A 156 -13.30 -6.43 17.18
N LEU A 157 -12.86 -7.68 16.99
CA LEU A 157 -11.75 -7.99 16.10
C LEU A 157 -12.00 -7.53 14.65
N LEU A 158 -13.17 -7.86 14.11
CA LEU A 158 -13.54 -7.49 12.74
C LEU A 158 -13.64 -5.97 12.60
N ASP A 159 -14.19 -5.27 13.59
CA ASP A 159 -14.28 -3.80 13.60
C ASP A 159 -12.89 -3.14 13.66
N GLU A 160 -11.99 -3.65 14.51
CA GLU A 160 -10.60 -3.19 14.59
C GLU A 160 -9.85 -3.41 13.26
N THR A 161 -10.05 -4.58 12.64
CA THR A 161 -9.44 -4.91 11.35
C THR A 161 -9.96 -3.99 10.25
N LYS A 162 -11.28 -3.77 10.21
CA LYS A 162 -11.91 -2.84 9.26
C LYS A 162 -11.40 -1.42 9.44
N LYS A 163 -11.23 -0.95 10.68
CA LYS A 163 -10.65 0.37 10.97
C LYS A 163 -9.22 0.49 10.45
N LYS A 164 -8.37 -0.53 10.67
CA LYS A 164 -6.98 -0.55 10.16
C LYS A 164 -6.93 -0.57 8.63
N LEU A 165 -7.78 -1.37 7.99
CA LEU A 165 -7.92 -1.40 6.53
C LEU A 165 -8.33 -0.03 6.00
N SER A 166 -9.38 0.57 6.57
CA SER A 166 -9.84 1.90 6.19
C SER A 166 -8.76 2.97 6.39
N TYR A 167 -7.98 2.88 7.46
CA TYR A 167 -6.87 3.80 7.71
C TYR A 167 -5.81 3.70 6.60
N HIS A 168 -5.28 2.50 6.33
CA HIS A 168 -4.24 2.35 5.33
C HIS A 168 -4.73 2.64 3.90
N SER A 169 -5.99 2.32 3.58
CA SER A 169 -6.58 2.71 2.30
C SER A 169 -6.69 4.23 2.15
N ALA A 170 -7.11 4.93 3.21
CA ALA A 170 -7.17 6.39 3.20
C ALA A 170 -5.78 7.01 3.06
N GLU A 171 -4.76 6.44 3.71
CA GLU A 171 -3.38 6.90 3.55
C GLU A 171 -2.92 6.73 2.09
N VAL A 172 -3.07 5.55 1.47
CA VAL A 172 -2.72 5.33 0.05
C VAL A 172 -3.40 6.35 -0.86
N ILE A 173 -4.72 6.52 -0.72
CA ILE A 173 -5.51 7.45 -1.55
C ILE A 173 -5.05 8.89 -1.32
N SER A 174 -4.79 9.28 -0.07
CA SER A 174 -4.35 10.64 0.25
C SER A 174 -2.98 10.97 -0.36
N ILE A 175 -2.03 10.03 -0.33
CA ILE A 175 -0.70 10.19 -0.93
C ILE A 175 -0.81 10.29 -2.45
N ALA A 176 -1.58 9.38 -3.07
CA ALA A 176 -1.78 9.38 -4.51
C ALA A 176 -2.43 10.67 -5.02
N ARG A 177 -3.30 11.31 -4.23
CA ARG A 177 -3.92 12.60 -4.58
C ARG A 177 -3.03 13.81 -4.35
N GLY A 178 -2.15 13.77 -3.35
CA GLY A 178 -1.28 14.88 -2.99
C GLY A 178 -0.06 15.05 -3.89
N THR A 179 0.15 14.15 -4.87
CA THR A 179 1.29 14.23 -5.80
C THR A 179 0.87 14.81 -7.15
N ALA A 180 1.69 15.75 -7.65
CA ALA A 180 1.62 16.22 -9.03
C ALA A 180 2.53 15.43 -9.99
N CYS A 181 3.31 14.47 -9.47
CA CYS A 181 4.30 13.75 -10.26
C CYS A 181 3.67 12.54 -10.96
N ASP A 182 3.69 12.55 -12.29
CA ASP A 182 3.17 11.46 -13.13
C ASP A 182 3.83 10.11 -12.86
N ALA A 183 5.12 10.13 -12.52
CA ALA A 183 5.86 8.92 -12.18
C ALA A 183 5.33 8.28 -10.88
N VAL A 184 4.90 9.09 -9.90
CA VAL A 184 4.28 8.60 -8.67
C VAL A 184 2.86 8.09 -8.96
N ARG A 185 2.08 8.81 -9.79
CA ARG A 185 0.73 8.40 -10.20
C ARG A 185 0.72 7.07 -10.93
N LEU A 186 1.67 6.84 -11.84
CA LEU A 186 1.86 5.53 -12.48
C LEU A 186 2.08 4.41 -11.44
N ARG A 187 2.95 4.66 -10.46
CA ARG A 187 3.25 3.68 -9.40
C ARG A 187 2.09 3.49 -8.41
N ALA A 188 1.14 4.44 -8.36
CA ALA A 188 -0.03 4.38 -7.50
C ALA A 188 -1.10 3.38 -7.98
N ILE A 189 -1.09 2.94 -9.24
CA ILE A 189 -2.14 2.08 -9.80
C ILE A 189 -2.35 0.82 -8.95
N GLN A 190 -1.27 0.10 -8.60
CA GLN A 190 -1.36 -1.11 -7.80
C GLN A 190 -1.80 -0.83 -6.35
N PRO A 191 -1.19 0.11 -5.61
CA PRO A 191 -1.68 0.53 -4.30
C PRO A 191 -3.16 0.96 -4.29
N LEU A 192 -3.59 1.74 -5.28
CA LEU A 192 -4.98 2.21 -5.41
C LEU A 192 -5.95 1.06 -5.62
N TYR A 193 -5.59 0.08 -6.44
CA TYR A 193 -6.39 -1.14 -6.60
C TYR A 193 -6.57 -1.86 -5.24
N ILE A 194 -5.49 -2.12 -4.51
CA ILE A 194 -5.57 -2.79 -3.20
C ILE A 194 -6.37 -1.97 -2.18
N ALA A 195 -6.15 -0.65 -2.13
CA ALA A 195 -6.90 0.26 -1.27
C ALA A 195 -8.40 0.25 -1.60
N GLY A 196 -8.72 0.14 -2.89
CA GLY A 196 -10.08 0.09 -3.41
C GLY A 196 -10.89 -1.11 -2.97
N ARG A 197 -10.25 -2.26 -2.80
CA ARG A 197 -10.91 -3.46 -2.25
C ARG A 197 -11.52 -3.20 -0.87
N CYS A 198 -11.04 -2.18 -0.14
CA CYS A 198 -11.54 -1.79 1.18
C CYS A 198 -12.60 -0.66 1.14
N CYS A 199 -12.99 -0.16 -0.04
CA CYS A 199 -14.01 0.88 -0.18
C CYS A 199 -15.37 0.38 0.34
N SER A 200 -15.88 1.05 1.38
CA SER A 200 -17.16 0.72 2.01
C SER A 200 -18.34 1.48 1.43
N SER A 201 -18.15 2.73 0.98
CA SER A 201 -19.24 3.56 0.44
C SER A 201 -19.25 3.57 -1.09
N MET A 202 -20.43 3.76 -1.69
CA MET A 202 -20.56 3.91 -3.15
C MET A 202 -19.83 5.16 -3.66
N ASP A 203 -19.81 6.24 -2.88
CA ASP A 203 -19.07 7.47 -3.22
C ASP A 203 -17.56 7.22 -3.28
N ASP A 204 -16.98 6.50 -2.30
CA ASP A 204 -15.55 6.15 -2.35
C ASP A 204 -15.23 5.25 -3.55
N ARG A 205 -16.11 4.29 -3.86
CA ARG A 205 -15.94 3.41 -5.04
C ARG A 205 -15.94 4.21 -6.33
N LYS A 206 -16.93 5.10 -6.51
CA LYS A 206 -17.05 5.98 -7.69
C LYS A 206 -15.80 6.85 -7.85
N ARG A 207 -15.41 7.58 -6.79
CA ARG A 207 -14.23 8.46 -6.81
C ARG A 207 -12.95 7.69 -7.12
N LEU A 208 -12.81 6.45 -6.64
CA LEU A 208 -11.66 5.63 -6.97
C LEU A 208 -11.61 5.24 -8.45
N LEU A 209 -12.74 4.82 -9.02
CA LEU A 209 -12.79 4.47 -10.44
C LEU A 209 -12.52 5.68 -11.33
N GLU A 210 -13.09 6.84 -10.98
CA GLU A 210 -12.78 8.13 -11.62
C GLU A 210 -11.29 8.46 -11.50
N PHE A 211 -10.68 8.20 -10.35
CA PHE A 211 -9.26 8.49 -10.15
C PHE A 211 -8.36 7.58 -11.00
N LEU A 212 -8.65 6.28 -11.07
CA LEU A 212 -7.93 5.33 -11.92
C LEU A 212 -8.06 5.70 -13.41
N ALA A 213 -9.26 6.02 -13.87
CA ALA A 213 -9.46 6.48 -15.25
C ALA A 213 -8.75 7.82 -15.52
N GLY A 214 -8.76 8.75 -14.57
CA GLY A 214 -8.00 10.00 -14.70
C GLY A 214 -6.48 9.78 -14.81
N ILE A 215 -5.94 8.70 -14.22
CA ILE A 215 -4.54 8.29 -14.46
C ILE A 215 -4.38 7.80 -15.90
N GLN A 216 -5.30 6.96 -16.40
CA GLN A 216 -5.27 6.50 -17.79
C GLN A 216 -5.35 7.67 -18.78
N ASP A 217 -6.28 8.60 -18.60
CA ASP A 217 -6.49 9.73 -19.50
C ASP A 217 -5.29 10.67 -19.54
N SER A 218 -4.62 10.86 -18.39
CA SER A 218 -3.47 11.77 -18.30
C SER A 218 -2.15 11.14 -18.73
N LEU A 219 -1.94 9.84 -18.50
CA LEU A 219 -0.68 9.15 -18.78
C LEU A 219 -0.72 8.27 -20.04
N GLY A 220 -1.89 7.99 -20.59
CA GLY A 220 -2.08 7.03 -21.69
C GLY A 220 -1.80 5.58 -21.29
N ILE A 221 -1.93 5.25 -20.01
CA ILE A 221 -1.63 3.91 -19.47
C ILE A 221 -2.93 3.19 -19.18
N ALA A 222 -3.10 1.97 -19.69
CA ALA A 222 -4.29 1.18 -19.44
C ALA A 222 -4.45 0.91 -17.93
N THR A 223 -5.58 1.35 -17.36
CA THR A 223 -6.01 1.05 -15.98
C THR A 223 -7.34 0.30 -15.95
N GLY A 224 -8.04 0.22 -17.08
CA GLY A 224 -9.35 -0.42 -17.22
C GLY A 224 -9.41 -1.86 -16.71
N TYR A 225 -8.30 -2.60 -16.75
CA TYR A 225 -8.22 -3.95 -16.17
C TYR A 225 -8.42 -3.96 -14.65
N ARG A 226 -7.82 -3.02 -13.90
CA ARG A 226 -8.04 -2.90 -12.44
C ARG A 226 -9.46 -2.43 -12.12
N ILE A 227 -10.02 -1.54 -12.95
CA ILE A 227 -11.42 -1.10 -12.81
C ILE A 227 -12.37 -2.31 -12.95
N LYS A 228 -12.19 -3.15 -13.97
CA LYS A 228 -12.97 -4.37 -14.19
C LYS A 228 -12.86 -5.34 -13.01
N GLU A 229 -11.65 -5.55 -12.48
CA GLU A 229 -11.45 -6.42 -11.31
C GLU A 229 -12.17 -5.89 -10.06
N LEU A 230 -12.10 -4.58 -9.78
CA LEU A 230 -12.80 -3.98 -8.64
C LEU A 230 -14.32 -4.11 -8.76
N LEU A 231 -14.88 -3.84 -9.94
CA LEU A 231 -16.31 -4.00 -10.20
C LEU A 231 -16.77 -5.44 -9.96
N LYS A 232 -15.99 -6.41 -10.45
CA LYS A 232 -16.25 -7.83 -10.21
C LYS A 232 -16.22 -8.18 -8.73
N GLU A 233 -15.22 -7.69 -7.98
CA GLU A 233 -15.10 -7.94 -6.55
C GLU A 233 -16.23 -7.29 -5.73
N TRP A 234 -16.72 -6.13 -6.15
CA TRP A 234 -17.84 -5.45 -5.52
C TRP A 234 -19.20 -6.00 -5.95
N ALA A 235 -19.24 -6.88 -6.94
CA ALA A 235 -20.44 -7.36 -7.61
C ALA A 235 -21.33 -6.21 -8.15
N LEU A 236 -20.69 -5.23 -8.80
CA LEU A 236 -21.33 -4.04 -9.37
C LEU A 236 -21.00 -3.88 -10.85
N ASN A 237 -21.86 -3.13 -11.55
CA ASN A 237 -21.61 -2.63 -12.90
C ASN A 237 -21.48 -1.09 -12.91
N PHE A 238 -21.14 -0.51 -14.07
CA PHE A 238 -21.04 0.95 -14.23
C PHE A 238 -22.38 1.67 -14.02
N ASP A 239 -23.47 1.05 -14.48
CA ASP A 239 -24.82 1.59 -14.34
C ASP A 239 -25.21 1.76 -12.86
N ASP A 240 -24.79 0.83 -11.99
CA ASP A 240 -25.05 0.89 -10.55
C ASP A 240 -24.34 2.08 -9.88
N LEU A 241 -23.28 2.58 -10.49
CA LEU A 241 -22.49 3.73 -10.03
C LEU A 241 -22.88 5.04 -10.76
N GLY A 242 -23.79 4.97 -11.74
CA GLY A 242 -24.14 6.09 -12.60
C GLY A 242 -22.93 6.63 -13.37
N MET A 243 -22.08 5.73 -13.88
CA MET A 243 -20.86 6.04 -14.63
C MET A 243 -20.98 5.52 -16.08
N GLU A 244 -20.33 6.17 -17.04
CA GLU A 244 -20.29 5.69 -18.43
C GLU A 244 -19.18 4.63 -18.62
N GLU A 245 -19.47 3.59 -19.42
CA GLU A 245 -18.53 2.47 -19.70
C GLU A 245 -17.27 2.90 -20.51
N ARG A 246 -17.20 4.15 -20.96
CA ARG A 246 -16.07 4.71 -21.74
C ARG A 246 -14.72 4.61 -21.03
N MET A 247 -14.71 4.41 -19.72
CA MET A 247 -13.53 4.31 -18.86
C MET A 247 -12.74 3.01 -19.02
N ILE A 248 -13.21 2.08 -19.86
CA ILE A 248 -12.57 0.79 -20.14
C ILE A 248 -11.75 0.80 -21.43
N ALA A 249 -11.89 1.79 -22.32
CA ALA A 249 -11.32 1.72 -23.65
C ALA A 249 -9.79 1.46 -23.60
N ASP A 250 -9.40 0.23 -23.95
CA ASP A 250 -8.02 -0.15 -24.19
C ASP A 250 -7.58 0.65 -25.41
N THR A 251 -6.80 1.71 -25.18
CA THR A 251 -6.21 2.50 -26.26
C THR A 251 -4.75 2.07 -26.44
#